data_AF-A0A353S8L6-F1
#
_entry.id   AF-A0A353S8L6-F1
#
_cell.length_a   1.000
_cell.length_b   1.000
_cell.length_c   1.000
_cell.angle_alpha   90.00
_cell.angle_beta   90.00
_cell.angle_gamma   90.00
#
_symmetry.space_group_name_H-M   'P 1'
#
loop_
_entity.id
_entity.type
_entity.pdbx_description
1 polymer ?
#
loop_
_entity_poly.entity_id
_entity_poly.type
_entity_poly.pdbx_seq_one_letter_code
_entity_poly.pdbx_strand_id
1 'polypeptide(L)'
;MAEKTTTTAKKTGSVKKAAGVRKTAVVRKASSKKRTLVIVESPAKAKTIEHYLGSGYTVKASMGHLIDLPKSRLAIDVEHDFRPEYITVRGRAKLLKELQKDARNSDEVLLASDNDREGEAISWHLHNALRDKTSAPIERITFNEITPVAIKEAIKHPREIDEAKVDAQKARRVLDRLVGYNLSPLLWKKVKNGLSAGRVQSVALRLICEREQEVEDFIPEEYWTLAADFVKGKAKFSAQLVEYRGSKPELKNEQSVTAIISEIQNSDCIVTDIKESEKTVRPKPPFTTSKLQQASANRLGYTSRKTMQIAQQLYEGVQIGSTRVGLITYMRTDSVRISQTAIDEVRGWIGKHFPDDLPPEQIEYSVGKGAQDAHEGIRPTYVEYTPDAVKDYLSRDQLRLYSIIWERFVSSQMNNARSKTTSVDIRAGEALFRVSASKLSYKGFYNVIKTLSSKDDVTGS
;
A
#
# COMPACT_ATOMS: atom_id res chain seq x y z
N MET A 1 15.70 -69.43 -56.61
CA MET A 1 16.38 -70.53 -57.33
C MET A 1 17.84 -70.09 -57.44
N ALA A 2 18.83 -70.68 -56.79
CA ALA A 2 19.10 -72.09 -56.58
C ALA A 2 19.44 -72.44 -55.11
N GLU A 3 19.32 -73.73 -54.84
CA GLU A 3 19.26 -74.41 -53.56
C GLU A 3 20.62 -74.70 -52.90
N LYS A 4 20.54 -74.79 -51.57
CA LYS A 4 21.13 -75.81 -50.66
C LYS A 4 22.51 -76.36 -51.02
N THR A 5 23.43 -76.33 -50.02
CA THR A 5 23.79 -77.58 -49.34
C THR A 5 24.38 -77.35 -47.95
N THR A 6 23.88 -78.14 -47.02
CA THR A 6 24.29 -78.32 -45.64
C THR A 6 25.61 -79.08 -45.58
N THR A 7 26.54 -78.71 -44.68
CA THR A 7 27.44 -79.71 -44.08
C THR A 7 27.93 -79.27 -42.71
N THR A 8 27.69 -80.16 -41.75
CA THR A 8 28.00 -80.11 -40.34
C THR A 8 29.48 -80.41 -40.11
N ALA A 9 30.16 -79.61 -39.29
CA ALA A 9 31.43 -80.02 -38.66
C ALA A 9 31.51 -79.48 -37.22
N LYS A 10 31.34 -80.38 -36.27
CA LYS A 10 31.59 -80.18 -34.84
C LYS A 10 33.12 -80.22 -34.63
N LYS A 11 33.71 -79.12 -34.16
CA LYS A 11 35.03 -79.13 -33.50
C LYS A 11 34.93 -78.45 -32.15
N THR A 12 35.09 -79.26 -31.12
CA THR A 12 35.33 -78.89 -29.73
C THR A 12 36.73 -78.28 -29.61
N GLY A 13 36.79 -77.02 -29.17
CA GLY A 13 38.00 -76.30 -28.83
C GLY A 13 37.80 -75.60 -27.49
N SER A 14 38.57 -76.01 -26.51
CA SER A 14 38.52 -75.63 -25.09
C SER A 14 39.00 -74.20 -24.81
N VAL A 15 38.16 -73.47 -24.09
CA VAL A 15 38.43 -72.58 -22.93
C VAL A 15 39.73 -71.77 -22.91
N LYS A 16 39.58 -70.43 -22.98
CA LYS A 16 40.03 -69.46 -21.96
C LYS A 16 39.36 -68.10 -22.23
N LYS A 17 38.33 -67.76 -21.46
CA LYS A 17 37.79 -66.39 -21.38
C LYS A 17 37.80 -65.93 -19.92
N ALA A 18 38.45 -64.79 -19.72
CA ALA A 18 38.63 -64.12 -18.46
C ALA A 18 37.32 -63.77 -17.76
N ALA A 19 37.34 -63.86 -16.43
CA ALA A 19 36.27 -63.48 -15.54
C ALA A 19 36.02 -61.96 -15.64
N GLY A 20 34.93 -61.58 -16.31
CA GLY A 20 34.36 -60.23 -16.24
C GLY A 20 33.50 -60.10 -14.98
N VAL A 21 34.00 -59.33 -14.02
CA VAL A 21 33.27 -58.90 -12.82
C VAL A 21 31.96 -58.22 -13.21
N ARG A 22 30.83 -58.84 -12.88
CA ARG A 22 29.51 -58.19 -12.93
C ARG A 22 29.50 -57.06 -11.90
N LYS A 23 29.69 -55.82 -12.34
CA LYS A 23 29.33 -54.63 -11.57
C LYS A 23 27.81 -54.62 -11.44
N THR A 24 27.31 -55.07 -10.29
CA THR A 24 25.98 -54.73 -9.79
C THR A 24 25.92 -53.20 -9.69
N ALA A 25 25.29 -52.56 -10.68
CA ALA A 25 24.94 -51.17 -10.61
C ALA A 25 23.91 -51.02 -9.49
N VAL A 26 24.39 -50.60 -8.31
CA VAL A 26 23.52 -50.02 -7.29
C VAL A 26 22.91 -48.79 -7.92
N VAL A 27 21.67 -48.93 -8.40
CA VAL A 27 20.83 -47.79 -8.75
C VAL A 27 20.64 -47.02 -7.46
N ARG A 28 21.47 -45.99 -7.24
CA ARG A 28 21.17 -44.94 -6.28
C ARG A 28 19.83 -44.36 -6.72
N LYS A 29 18.78 -44.72 -6.00
CA LYS A 29 17.48 -44.03 -6.05
C LYS A 29 17.82 -42.56 -5.78
N ALA A 30 17.85 -41.73 -6.82
CA ALA A 30 17.86 -40.29 -6.63
C ALA A 30 16.65 -40.00 -5.75
N SER A 31 16.85 -39.39 -4.59
CA SER A 31 15.75 -38.96 -3.73
C SER A 31 14.82 -38.12 -4.61
N SER A 32 13.61 -38.60 -4.89
CA SER A 32 12.63 -37.85 -5.66
C SER A 32 12.38 -36.57 -4.88
N LYS A 33 12.88 -35.45 -5.39
CA LYS A 33 12.75 -34.15 -4.73
C LYS A 33 11.26 -33.87 -4.57
N LYS A 34 10.78 -33.72 -3.33
CA LYS A 34 9.37 -33.43 -3.03
C LYS A 34 8.94 -32.23 -3.88
N ARG A 35 7.88 -32.40 -4.67
CA ARG A 35 7.38 -31.40 -5.62
C ARG A 35 6.22 -30.65 -4.98
N THR A 36 6.44 -29.39 -4.62
CA THR A 36 5.41 -28.54 -4.00
C THR A 36 4.84 -27.58 -5.03
N LEU A 37 3.51 -27.56 -5.18
CA LEU A 37 2.80 -26.56 -5.98
C LEU A 37 2.45 -25.36 -5.11
N VAL A 38 2.83 -24.16 -5.52
CA VAL A 38 2.44 -22.91 -4.84
C VAL A 38 1.48 -22.14 -5.76
N ILE A 39 0.29 -21.78 -5.27
CA ILE A 39 -0.72 -21.05 -6.04
C ILE A 39 -0.85 -19.63 -5.48
N VAL A 40 -0.68 -18.63 -6.34
CA VAL A 40 -0.80 -17.19 -6.03
C VAL A 40 -1.79 -16.51 -6.97
N GLU A 41 -2.18 -15.26 -6.73
CA GLU A 41 -3.18 -14.58 -7.57
C GLU A 41 -2.64 -14.07 -8.89
N SER A 42 -1.39 -13.57 -8.91
CA SER A 42 -0.85 -12.83 -10.05
C SER A 42 0.41 -13.47 -10.63
N PRO A 43 0.65 -13.35 -11.96
CA PRO A 43 1.88 -13.84 -12.59
C PRO A 43 3.14 -13.16 -12.08
N ALA A 44 3.04 -11.88 -11.73
CA ALA A 44 4.15 -11.09 -11.20
C ALA A 44 4.65 -11.66 -9.87
N LYS A 45 3.72 -11.96 -8.95
CA LYS A 45 3.98 -12.61 -7.66
C LYS A 45 4.52 -14.03 -7.86
N ALA A 46 3.98 -14.78 -8.81
CA ALA A 46 4.44 -16.15 -9.12
C ALA A 46 5.93 -16.17 -9.50
N LYS A 47 6.34 -15.29 -10.42
CA LYS A 47 7.74 -15.18 -10.86
C LYS A 47 8.69 -14.81 -9.72
N THR A 48 8.29 -13.87 -8.85
CA THR A 48 9.11 -13.43 -7.71
C THR A 48 9.30 -14.57 -6.70
N ILE A 49 8.22 -15.26 -6.33
CA ILE A 49 8.27 -16.36 -5.36
C ILE A 49 9.03 -17.57 -5.93
N GLU A 50 8.82 -17.92 -7.20
CA GLU A 50 9.52 -19.03 -7.87
C GLU A 50 11.04 -18.81 -7.86
N HIS A 51 11.49 -17.57 -8.09
CA HIS A 51 12.90 -17.20 -8.01
C HIS A 51 13.49 -17.44 -6.61
N TYR A 52 12.76 -17.12 -5.54
CA TYR A 52 13.26 -17.27 -4.16
C TYR A 52 13.27 -18.72 -3.66
N LEU A 53 12.31 -19.54 -4.12
CA LEU A 53 12.15 -20.92 -3.70
C LEU A 53 13.04 -21.88 -4.48
N GLY A 54 13.26 -21.61 -5.76
CA GLY A 54 14.13 -22.41 -6.62
C GLY A 54 13.63 -23.83 -6.85
N SER A 55 14.57 -24.75 -7.07
CA SER A 55 14.27 -26.10 -7.54
C SER A 55 13.55 -26.96 -6.48
N GLY A 56 12.35 -27.43 -6.79
CA GLY A 56 11.48 -28.21 -5.89
C GLY A 56 10.07 -27.62 -5.79
N TYR A 57 9.92 -26.34 -6.12
CA TYR A 57 8.64 -25.64 -6.15
C TYR A 57 8.21 -25.39 -7.59
N THR A 58 6.91 -25.49 -7.85
CA THR A 58 6.26 -25.01 -9.07
C THR A 58 5.29 -23.92 -8.65
N VAL A 59 5.46 -22.69 -9.13
CA VAL A 59 4.58 -21.57 -8.73
C VAL A 59 3.63 -21.20 -9.87
N LYS A 60 2.33 -21.19 -9.61
CA LYS A 60 1.28 -20.91 -10.60
C LYS A 60 0.37 -19.77 -10.15
N ALA A 61 -0.14 -19.01 -11.12
CA ALA A 61 -1.07 -17.92 -10.88
C ALA A 61 -2.52 -18.31 -11.18
N SER A 62 -3.46 -18.02 -10.28
CA SER A 62 -4.90 -18.18 -10.48
C SER A 62 -5.51 -17.08 -11.36
N MET A 63 -4.77 -15.99 -11.61
CA MET A 63 -5.24 -14.81 -12.33
C MET A 63 -6.44 -14.13 -11.65
N GLY A 64 -6.40 -14.06 -10.33
CA GLY A 64 -7.48 -13.59 -9.46
C GLY A 64 -8.51 -14.67 -9.13
N HIS A 65 -9.77 -14.25 -8.98
CA HIS A 65 -10.90 -15.15 -8.70
C HIS A 65 -11.17 -16.10 -9.88
N LEU A 66 -11.12 -17.41 -9.62
CA LEU A 66 -11.53 -18.47 -10.56
C LEU A 66 -12.99 -18.88 -10.39
N ILE A 67 -13.54 -18.63 -9.20
CA ILE A 67 -14.87 -19.03 -8.77
C ILE A 67 -15.55 -17.77 -8.20
N ASP A 68 -16.77 -17.47 -8.65
CA ASP A 68 -17.55 -16.30 -8.20
C ASP A 68 -19.04 -16.57 -8.41
N LEU A 69 -19.89 -15.70 -7.89
CA LEU A 69 -21.32 -15.70 -8.17
C LEU A 69 -21.60 -15.45 -9.67
N PRO A 70 -22.61 -16.08 -10.28
CA PRO A 70 -23.01 -15.80 -11.64
C PRO A 70 -23.40 -14.32 -11.81
N LYS A 71 -23.11 -13.77 -13.00
CA LYS A 71 -23.32 -12.33 -13.30
C LYS A 71 -24.77 -11.97 -13.64
N SER A 72 -25.60 -12.93 -14.02
CA SER A 72 -26.93 -12.68 -14.62
C SER A 72 -28.11 -12.97 -13.69
N ARG A 73 -27.89 -13.53 -12.50
CA ARG A 73 -28.96 -13.84 -11.53
C ARG A 73 -28.47 -13.66 -10.10
N LEU A 74 -29.41 -13.54 -9.16
CA LEU A 74 -29.11 -13.26 -7.75
C LEU A 74 -28.13 -14.27 -7.16
N ALA A 75 -28.40 -15.57 -7.36
CA ALA A 75 -27.57 -16.69 -6.91
C ALA A 75 -27.23 -16.67 -5.41
N ILE A 76 -28.15 -16.13 -4.63
CA ILE A 76 -28.18 -16.23 -3.17
C ILE A 76 -29.52 -16.88 -2.83
N ASP A 77 -29.47 -18.01 -2.15
CA ASP A 77 -30.66 -18.68 -1.62
C ASP A 77 -31.04 -18.04 -0.29
N VAL A 78 -32.00 -17.11 -0.34
CA VAL A 78 -32.44 -16.34 0.83
C VAL A 78 -33.26 -17.17 1.83
N GLU A 79 -33.86 -18.27 1.39
CA GLU A 79 -34.67 -19.15 2.24
C GLU A 79 -33.80 -20.15 3.03
N HIS A 80 -32.61 -20.47 2.52
CA HIS A 80 -31.68 -21.40 3.14
C HIS A 80 -30.36 -20.71 3.55
N ASP A 81 -30.40 -19.89 4.60
CA ASP A 81 -29.23 -19.26 5.23
C ASP A 81 -28.38 -18.38 4.31
N PHE A 82 -28.99 -17.72 3.32
CA PHE A 82 -28.29 -16.88 2.35
C PHE A 82 -27.19 -17.61 1.57
N ARG A 83 -27.35 -18.92 1.32
CA ARG A 83 -26.32 -19.75 0.69
C ARG A 83 -25.98 -19.22 -0.72
N PRO A 84 -24.71 -18.83 -0.97
CA PRO A 84 -24.27 -18.40 -2.28
C PRO A 84 -24.07 -19.58 -3.22
N GLU A 85 -24.55 -19.45 -4.45
CA GLU A 85 -24.23 -20.38 -5.53
C GLU A 85 -23.04 -19.86 -6.33
N TYR A 86 -21.93 -20.60 -6.26
CA TYR A 86 -20.70 -20.27 -6.95
C TYR A 86 -20.56 -21.03 -8.26
N ILE A 87 -20.06 -20.34 -9.29
CA ILE A 87 -19.71 -20.94 -10.58
C ILE A 87 -18.25 -20.65 -10.93
N THR A 88 -17.66 -21.49 -11.78
CA THR A 88 -16.38 -21.14 -12.41
C THR A 88 -16.58 -19.92 -13.30
N VAL A 89 -15.74 -18.90 -13.14
CA VAL A 89 -15.79 -17.67 -13.93
C VAL A 89 -15.64 -18.00 -15.42
N ARG A 90 -16.50 -17.42 -16.27
CA ARG A 90 -16.47 -17.64 -17.72
C ARG A 90 -15.08 -17.37 -18.29
N GLY A 91 -14.55 -18.31 -19.07
CA GLY A 91 -13.21 -18.23 -19.67
C GLY A 91 -12.07 -18.72 -18.76
N ARG A 92 -12.32 -19.05 -17.49
CA ARG A 92 -11.30 -19.52 -16.54
C ARG A 92 -11.23 -21.04 -16.35
N ALA A 93 -12.15 -21.79 -16.97
CA ALA A 93 -12.24 -23.24 -16.82
C ALA A 93 -10.96 -24.00 -17.24
N LYS A 94 -10.27 -23.54 -18.30
CA LYS A 94 -9.01 -24.15 -18.74
C LYS A 94 -7.93 -24.03 -17.66
N LEU A 95 -7.76 -22.82 -17.10
CA LEU A 95 -6.80 -22.55 -16.03
C LEU A 95 -7.10 -23.36 -14.77
N LEU A 96 -8.37 -23.48 -14.37
CA LEU A 96 -8.75 -24.31 -13.23
C LEU A 96 -8.39 -25.78 -13.45
N LYS A 97 -8.64 -26.33 -14.65
CA LYS A 97 -8.26 -27.70 -15.00
C LYS A 97 -6.74 -27.91 -14.99
N GLU A 98 -5.97 -26.91 -15.41
CA GLU A 98 -4.50 -26.93 -15.34
C GLU A 98 -4.02 -26.97 -13.88
N LEU A 99 -4.56 -26.13 -13.00
CA LEU A 99 -4.24 -26.15 -11.56
C LEU A 99 -4.62 -27.49 -10.91
N GLN A 100 -5.77 -28.05 -11.24
CA GLN A 100 -6.19 -29.39 -10.78
C GLN A 100 -5.27 -30.51 -11.28
N LYS A 101 -4.68 -30.36 -12.47
CA LYS A 101 -3.68 -31.30 -12.99
C LYS A 101 -2.36 -31.13 -12.24
N ASP A 102 -1.90 -29.91 -12.03
CA ASP A 102 -0.65 -29.65 -11.32
C ASP A 102 -0.73 -30.11 -9.86
N ALA A 103 -1.86 -29.88 -9.20
CA ALA A 103 -2.12 -30.33 -7.83
C ALA A 103 -2.08 -31.87 -7.71
N ARG A 104 -2.56 -32.60 -8.72
CA ARG A 104 -2.49 -34.08 -8.79
C ARG A 104 -1.07 -34.63 -8.91
N ASN A 105 -0.18 -33.84 -9.49
CA ASN A 105 1.21 -34.25 -9.76
C ASN A 105 2.19 -33.71 -8.73
N SER A 106 1.68 -33.15 -7.62
CA SER A 106 2.47 -32.52 -6.56
C SER A 106 2.31 -33.33 -5.27
N ASP A 107 3.34 -33.32 -4.44
CA ASP A 107 3.33 -33.98 -3.14
C ASP A 107 2.67 -33.10 -2.06
N GLU A 108 2.49 -31.80 -2.35
CA GLU A 108 1.96 -30.77 -1.46
C GLU A 108 1.47 -29.57 -2.26
N VAL A 109 0.42 -28.90 -1.80
CA VAL A 109 -0.13 -27.68 -2.40
C VAL A 109 -0.16 -26.56 -1.36
N LEU A 110 0.48 -25.44 -1.65
CA LEU A 110 0.48 -24.24 -0.81
C LEU A 110 -0.33 -23.12 -1.47
N LEU A 111 -1.33 -22.62 -0.76
CA LEU A 111 -2.16 -21.49 -1.14
C LEU A 111 -1.57 -20.20 -0.57
N ALA A 112 -1.00 -19.39 -1.45
CA ALA A 112 -0.17 -18.23 -1.13
C ALA A 112 -0.85 -16.91 -1.54
N SER A 113 -2.17 -16.84 -1.36
CA SER A 113 -2.93 -15.61 -1.59
C SER A 113 -2.56 -14.51 -0.60
N ASP A 114 -2.85 -13.26 -0.95
CA ASP A 114 -2.62 -12.09 -0.10
C ASP A 114 -3.31 -12.25 1.26
N ASN A 115 -2.71 -11.68 2.31
CA ASN A 115 -3.17 -11.84 3.69
C ASN A 115 -4.38 -10.95 4.04
N ASP A 116 -5.34 -10.79 3.14
CA ASP A 116 -6.60 -10.08 3.41
C ASP A 116 -7.80 -11.04 3.27
N ARG A 117 -9.00 -10.58 3.59
CA ARG A 117 -10.23 -11.39 3.47
C ARG A 117 -10.51 -11.85 2.03
N GLU A 118 -10.09 -11.08 1.02
CA GLU A 118 -10.28 -11.44 -0.39
C GLU A 118 -9.33 -12.57 -0.77
N GLY A 119 -8.06 -12.49 -0.37
CA GLY A 119 -7.09 -13.56 -0.53
C GLY A 119 -7.51 -14.81 0.23
N GLU A 120 -8.08 -14.68 1.44
CA GLU A 120 -8.58 -15.84 2.19
C GLU A 120 -9.73 -16.55 1.44
N ALA A 121 -10.69 -15.79 0.89
CA ALA A 121 -11.77 -16.34 0.07
C ALA A 121 -11.25 -17.00 -1.23
N ILE A 122 -10.23 -16.42 -1.88
CA ILE A 122 -9.57 -17.04 -3.05
C ILE A 122 -8.96 -18.38 -2.67
N SER A 123 -8.23 -18.44 -1.54
CA SER A 123 -7.65 -19.68 -1.03
C SER A 123 -8.74 -20.70 -0.71
N TRP A 124 -9.83 -20.30 -0.06
CA TRP A 124 -10.96 -21.19 0.22
C TRP A 124 -11.61 -21.77 -1.04
N HIS A 125 -11.85 -20.95 -2.06
CA HIS A 125 -12.38 -21.41 -3.34
C HIS A 125 -11.44 -22.39 -4.04
N LEU A 126 -10.13 -22.10 -4.04
CA LEU A 126 -9.11 -22.99 -4.62
C LEU A 126 -9.04 -24.31 -3.85
N HIS A 127 -8.97 -24.27 -2.52
CA HIS A 127 -8.98 -25.44 -1.66
C HIS A 127 -10.14 -26.37 -2.00
N ASN A 128 -11.36 -25.83 -2.05
CA ASN A 128 -12.56 -26.62 -2.35
C ASN A 128 -12.59 -27.16 -3.79
N ALA A 129 -11.99 -26.45 -4.75
CA ALA A 129 -11.91 -26.90 -6.13
C ALA A 129 -10.80 -27.95 -6.37
N LEU A 130 -9.86 -28.09 -5.43
CA LEU A 130 -8.68 -28.96 -5.53
C LEU A 130 -8.77 -30.20 -4.63
N ARG A 131 -9.42 -30.12 -3.46
CA ARG A 131 -9.45 -31.18 -2.43
C ARG A 131 -9.92 -32.54 -2.95
N ASP A 132 -10.91 -32.56 -3.85
CA ASP A 132 -11.45 -33.81 -4.42
C ASP A 132 -10.68 -34.25 -5.67
N LYS A 133 -9.63 -33.52 -6.05
CA LYS A 133 -8.83 -33.77 -7.24
C LYS A 133 -7.45 -34.29 -6.92
N THR A 134 -6.90 -34.05 -5.73
CA THR A 134 -5.57 -34.51 -5.31
C THR A 134 -5.61 -35.15 -3.93
N SER A 135 -4.69 -36.09 -3.66
CA SER A 135 -4.45 -36.63 -2.33
C SER A 135 -3.38 -35.85 -1.56
N ALA A 136 -2.73 -34.87 -2.20
CA ALA A 136 -1.72 -34.03 -1.57
C ALA A 136 -2.36 -33.12 -0.51
N PRO A 137 -1.68 -32.87 0.63
CA PRO A 137 -2.13 -31.87 1.58
C PRO A 137 -2.20 -30.49 0.92
N ILE A 138 -3.23 -29.73 1.27
CA ILE A 138 -3.47 -28.37 0.79
C ILE A 138 -3.44 -27.43 1.98
N GLU A 139 -2.46 -26.54 2.03
CA GLU A 139 -2.23 -25.67 3.19
C GLU A 139 -2.15 -24.19 2.80
N ARG A 140 -2.35 -23.27 3.75
CA ARG A 140 -2.33 -21.82 3.55
C ARG A 140 -1.04 -21.21 4.09
N ILE A 141 -0.35 -20.40 3.29
CA ILE A 141 0.83 -19.64 3.74
C ILE A 141 0.62 -18.13 3.61
N THR A 142 0.86 -17.35 4.67
CA THR A 142 0.65 -15.89 4.67
C THR A 142 1.95 -15.13 4.83
N PHE A 143 2.06 -13.97 4.17
CA PHE A 143 3.18 -13.05 4.30
C PHE A 143 2.71 -11.62 4.02
N ASN A 144 3.40 -10.64 4.60
CA ASN A 144 3.10 -9.20 4.43
C ASN A 144 4.08 -8.51 3.48
N GLU A 145 5.11 -9.22 3.03
CA GLU A 145 6.12 -8.76 2.08
C GLU A 145 6.66 -9.94 1.28
N ILE A 146 7.16 -9.69 0.07
CA ILE A 146 7.70 -10.71 -0.82
C ILE A 146 9.24 -10.61 -0.80
N THR A 147 9.82 -11.08 0.30
CA THR A 147 11.27 -11.19 0.51
C THR A 147 11.69 -12.67 0.62
N PRO A 148 12.94 -13.05 0.30
CA PRO A 148 13.39 -14.43 0.44
C PRO A 148 13.21 -14.96 1.86
N VAL A 149 13.42 -14.12 2.88
CA VAL A 149 13.26 -14.48 4.29
C VAL A 149 11.79 -14.72 4.61
N ALA A 150 10.89 -13.76 4.33
CA ALA A 150 9.48 -13.89 4.65
C ALA A 150 8.81 -15.07 3.94
N ILE A 151 9.15 -15.32 2.68
CA ILE A 151 8.59 -16.44 1.91
C ILE A 151 9.09 -17.79 2.45
N LYS A 152 10.39 -17.93 2.75
CA LYS A 152 10.92 -19.17 3.33
C LYS A 152 10.34 -19.44 4.71
N GLU A 153 10.10 -18.39 5.49
CA GLU A 153 9.50 -18.53 6.81
C GLU A 153 8.01 -18.91 6.74
N ALA A 154 7.25 -18.29 5.83
CA ALA A 154 5.84 -18.62 5.62
C ALA A 154 5.63 -20.09 5.23
N ILE A 155 6.58 -20.70 4.50
CA ILE A 155 6.51 -22.12 4.12
C ILE A 155 6.76 -23.07 5.29
N LYS A 156 7.54 -22.66 6.29
CA LYS A 156 7.77 -23.49 7.49
C LYS A 156 6.57 -23.47 8.43
N HIS A 157 5.72 -22.46 8.31
CA HIS A 157 4.58 -22.23 9.18
C HIS A 157 3.27 -22.14 8.37
N PRO A 158 2.90 -23.22 7.65
CA PRO A 158 1.59 -23.31 7.05
C PRO A 158 0.51 -23.29 8.13
N ARG A 159 -0.67 -22.80 7.75
CA ARG A 159 -1.86 -22.80 8.59
C ARG A 159 -3.07 -23.31 7.84
N GLU A 160 -4.15 -23.57 8.56
CA GLU A 160 -5.47 -23.80 7.98
C GLU A 160 -6.09 -22.50 7.47
N ILE A 161 -7.11 -22.62 6.63
CA ILE A 161 -7.92 -21.48 6.18
C ILE A 161 -8.69 -20.89 7.36
N ASP A 162 -8.68 -19.58 7.47
CA ASP A 162 -9.43 -18.82 8.47
C ASP A 162 -10.88 -18.65 7.99
N GLU A 163 -11.74 -19.58 8.40
CA GLU A 163 -13.17 -19.58 8.01
C GLU A 163 -13.89 -18.29 8.44
N ALA A 164 -13.48 -17.64 9.54
CA ALA A 164 -14.09 -16.38 9.96
C ALA A 164 -13.78 -15.24 8.96
N LYS A 165 -12.55 -15.16 8.45
CA LYS A 165 -12.19 -14.22 7.36
C LYS A 165 -12.93 -14.54 6.07
N VAL A 166 -13.07 -15.82 5.74
CA VAL A 166 -13.83 -16.26 4.57
C VAL A 166 -15.29 -15.83 4.71
N ASP A 167 -15.93 -16.11 5.83
CA ASP A 167 -17.34 -15.78 6.06
C ASP A 167 -17.58 -14.27 6.12
N ALA A 168 -16.63 -13.49 6.63
CA ALA A 168 -16.68 -12.02 6.51
C ALA A 168 -16.64 -11.55 5.05
N GLN A 169 -15.90 -12.23 4.17
CA GLN A 169 -15.89 -11.95 2.73
C GLN A 169 -17.19 -12.40 2.06
N LYS A 170 -17.68 -13.62 2.36
CA LYS A 170 -18.95 -14.14 1.85
C LYS A 170 -20.12 -13.23 2.25
N ALA A 171 -20.22 -12.85 3.52
CA ALA A 171 -21.27 -11.97 4.03
C ALA A 171 -21.26 -10.62 3.30
N ARG A 172 -20.07 -10.02 3.08
CA ARG A 172 -19.95 -8.82 2.25
C ARG A 172 -20.45 -9.05 0.83
N ARG A 173 -20.05 -10.16 0.19
CA ARG A 173 -20.41 -10.49 -1.19
C ARG A 173 -21.92 -10.69 -1.35
N VAL A 174 -22.55 -11.37 -0.41
CA VAL A 174 -24.00 -11.58 -0.31
C VAL A 174 -24.73 -10.25 -0.11
N LEU A 175 -24.29 -9.43 0.84
CA LEU A 175 -24.91 -8.13 1.12
C LEU A 175 -24.88 -7.21 -0.11
N ASP A 176 -23.72 -7.07 -0.74
CA ASP A 176 -23.57 -6.25 -1.94
C ASP A 176 -24.42 -6.79 -3.10
N ARG A 177 -24.59 -8.11 -3.19
CA ARG A 177 -25.43 -8.78 -4.19
C ARG A 177 -26.93 -8.48 -3.98
N LEU A 178 -27.42 -8.62 -2.75
CA LEU A 178 -28.82 -8.33 -2.40
C LEU A 178 -29.18 -6.87 -2.65
N VAL A 179 -28.34 -5.93 -2.19
CA VAL A 179 -28.55 -4.49 -2.40
C VAL A 179 -28.55 -4.16 -3.90
N GLY A 180 -27.55 -4.63 -4.64
CA GLY A 180 -27.41 -4.32 -6.07
C GLY A 180 -28.57 -4.85 -6.90
N TYR A 181 -28.96 -6.12 -6.73
CA TYR A 181 -30.03 -6.74 -7.53
C TYR A 181 -31.42 -6.19 -7.19
N ASN A 182 -31.69 -5.84 -5.94
CA ASN A 182 -33.00 -5.37 -5.53
C ASN A 182 -33.22 -3.88 -5.85
N LEU A 183 -32.19 -3.04 -5.68
CA LEU A 183 -32.33 -1.59 -5.83
C LEU A 183 -32.02 -1.06 -7.24
N SER A 184 -31.14 -1.69 -8.01
CA SER A 184 -30.80 -1.19 -9.36
C SER A 184 -32.01 -1.13 -10.31
N PRO A 185 -32.91 -2.13 -10.35
CA PRO A 185 -34.11 -2.05 -11.19
C PRO A 185 -35.05 -0.89 -10.80
N LEU A 186 -35.07 -0.50 -9.52
CA LEU A 186 -35.84 0.66 -9.07
C LEU A 186 -35.23 1.96 -9.61
N LEU A 187 -33.91 2.10 -9.56
CA LEU A 187 -33.20 3.26 -10.14
C LEU A 187 -33.40 3.35 -11.64
N TRP A 188 -33.46 2.22 -12.35
CA TRP A 188 -33.75 2.19 -13.79
C TRP A 188 -35.13 2.74 -14.11
N LYS A 189 -36.14 2.36 -13.32
CA LYS A 189 -37.52 2.82 -13.47
C LYS A 189 -37.72 4.29 -13.09
N LYS A 190 -36.97 4.80 -12.10
CA LYS A 190 -37.22 6.11 -11.47
C LYS A 190 -36.23 7.21 -11.87
N VAL A 191 -35.04 6.85 -12.36
CA VAL A 191 -33.98 7.81 -12.67
C VAL A 191 -33.47 7.60 -14.09
N LYS A 192 -32.75 6.50 -14.35
CA LYS A 192 -32.18 6.21 -15.68
C LYS A 192 -31.76 4.74 -15.79
N ASN A 193 -32.07 4.13 -16.94
CA ASN A 193 -31.59 2.78 -17.27
C ASN A 193 -30.05 2.70 -17.21
N GLY A 194 -29.52 1.60 -16.67
CA GLY A 194 -28.09 1.32 -16.59
C GLY A 194 -27.37 1.87 -15.35
N LEU A 195 -28.08 2.53 -14.43
CA LEU A 195 -27.51 2.94 -13.14
C LEU A 195 -27.29 1.74 -12.21
N SER A 196 -26.35 1.86 -11.26
CA SER A 196 -26.10 0.81 -10.28
C SER A 196 -26.37 1.32 -8.87
N ALA A 197 -27.10 0.53 -8.08
CA ALA A 197 -27.22 0.76 -6.65
C ALA A 197 -26.10 0.03 -5.91
N GLY A 198 -25.54 0.66 -4.88
CA GLY A 198 -24.59 -0.04 -4.02
C GLY A 198 -24.38 0.68 -2.71
N ARG A 199 -24.36 -0.10 -1.63
CA ARG A 199 -24.39 0.40 -0.25
C ARG A 199 -23.28 1.41 0.06
N VAL A 200 -22.05 1.18 -0.42
CA VAL A 200 -20.91 2.08 -0.19
C VAL A 200 -20.86 3.22 -1.21
N GLN A 201 -21.08 2.92 -2.50
CA GLN A 201 -21.01 3.93 -3.57
C GLN A 201 -22.07 5.02 -3.41
N SER A 202 -23.29 4.66 -3.01
CA SER A 202 -24.38 5.61 -2.83
C SER A 202 -24.13 6.57 -1.67
N VAL A 203 -23.51 6.11 -0.58
CA VAL A 203 -23.11 6.98 0.53
C VAL A 203 -21.98 7.94 0.12
N ALA A 204 -20.98 7.44 -0.61
CA ALA A 204 -19.91 8.30 -1.12
C ALA A 204 -20.44 9.37 -2.08
N LEU A 205 -21.37 9.02 -2.97
CA LEU A 205 -22.05 9.97 -3.85
C LEU A 205 -22.84 11.01 -3.04
N ARG A 206 -23.59 10.56 -2.01
CA ARG A 206 -24.33 11.44 -1.12
C ARG A 206 -23.44 12.50 -0.47
N LEU A 207 -22.26 12.13 0.04
CA LEU A 207 -21.31 13.10 0.64
C LEU A 207 -20.85 14.17 -0.36
N ILE A 208 -20.72 13.83 -1.64
CA ILE A 208 -20.39 14.80 -2.69
C ILE A 208 -21.57 15.72 -2.95
N CYS A 209 -22.78 15.18 -3.07
CA CYS A 209 -24.00 15.99 -3.25
C CYS A 209 -24.26 16.93 -2.07
N GLU A 210 -24.07 16.47 -0.84
CA GLU A 210 -24.22 17.31 0.36
C GLU A 210 -23.19 18.46 0.37
N ARG A 211 -21.94 18.19 -0.02
CA ARG A 211 -20.93 19.26 -0.17
C ARG A 211 -21.28 20.23 -1.30
N GLU A 212 -21.81 19.76 -2.42
CA GLU A 212 -22.24 20.66 -3.50
C GLU A 212 -23.40 21.55 -3.04
N GLN A 213 -24.37 20.99 -2.32
CA GLN A 213 -25.46 21.77 -1.72
C GLN A 213 -24.94 22.83 -0.74
N GLU A 214 -23.97 22.48 0.12
CA GLU A 214 -23.31 23.45 1.02
C GLU A 214 -22.66 24.61 0.23
N VAL A 215 -22.14 24.36 -0.98
CA VAL A 215 -21.54 25.38 -1.84
C VAL A 215 -22.60 26.22 -2.54
N GLU A 216 -23.69 25.61 -3.02
CA GLU A 216 -24.82 26.30 -3.66
C GLU A 216 -25.59 27.19 -2.67
N ASP A 217 -25.72 26.75 -1.42
CA ASP A 217 -26.39 27.48 -0.35
C ASP A 217 -25.48 28.54 0.31
N PHE A 218 -24.19 28.57 -0.04
CA PHE A 218 -23.25 29.52 0.53
C PHE A 218 -23.51 30.93 0.00
N ILE A 219 -23.93 31.83 0.90
CA ILE A 219 -24.07 33.26 0.61
C ILE A 219 -22.74 33.95 0.99
N PRO A 220 -21.95 34.44 0.01
CA PRO A 220 -20.69 35.12 0.32
C PRO A 220 -20.95 36.42 1.06
N GLU A 221 -20.26 36.61 2.19
CA GLU A 221 -20.26 37.87 2.92
C GLU A 221 -18.99 38.66 2.57
N GLU A 222 -19.17 39.95 2.25
CA GLU A 222 -18.06 40.86 2.05
C GLU A 222 -17.32 41.08 3.37
N TYR A 223 -16.00 40.92 3.33
CA TYR A 223 -15.11 41.28 4.41
C TYR A 223 -13.82 41.87 3.83
N TRP A 224 -13.21 42.74 4.61
CA TRP A 224 -11.97 43.39 4.26
C TRP A 224 -10.86 43.01 5.23
N THR A 225 -9.62 43.17 4.78
CA THR A 225 -8.44 43.09 5.62
C THR A 225 -7.67 44.38 5.46
N LEU A 226 -6.97 44.82 6.51
CA LEU A 226 -6.09 45.99 6.44
C LEU A 226 -4.66 45.53 6.70
N ALA A 227 -3.80 45.69 5.70
CA ALA A 227 -2.37 45.49 5.82
C ALA A 227 -1.67 46.85 5.76
N ALA A 228 -0.57 47.00 6.50
CA ALA A 228 0.30 48.16 6.42
C ALA A 228 1.75 47.72 6.14
N ASP A 229 2.42 48.48 5.28
CA ASP A 229 3.83 48.30 4.98
C ASP A 229 4.68 49.14 5.94
N PHE A 230 5.57 48.47 6.67
CA PHE A 230 6.47 49.07 7.64
C PHE A 230 7.90 49.07 7.12
N VAL A 231 8.65 50.12 7.51
CA VAL A 231 10.07 50.28 7.17
C VAL A 231 10.88 50.49 8.45
N LYS A 232 11.91 49.67 8.66
CA LYS A 232 12.89 49.85 9.74
C LYS A 232 14.30 49.75 9.18
N GLY A 233 14.97 50.90 9.04
CA GLY A 233 16.26 50.97 8.34
C GLY A 233 16.12 50.53 6.89
N LYS A 234 16.79 49.44 6.49
CA LYS A 234 16.70 48.85 5.14
C LYS A 234 15.61 47.78 5.01
N ALA A 235 15.04 47.31 6.13
CA ALA A 235 14.04 46.26 6.12
C ALA A 235 12.66 46.84 5.78
N LYS A 236 11.95 46.18 4.86
CA LYS A 236 10.55 46.44 4.52
C LYS A 236 9.74 45.17 4.75
N PHE A 237 8.60 45.29 5.40
CA PHE A 237 7.72 44.14 5.67
C PHE A 237 6.28 44.61 5.88
N SER A 238 5.33 43.73 5.60
CA SER A 238 3.90 44.02 5.77
C SER A 238 3.38 43.36 7.04
N ALA A 239 2.50 44.03 7.78
CA ALA A 239 1.81 43.50 8.94
C ALA A 239 0.29 43.67 8.78
N GLN A 240 -0.49 42.74 9.32
CA GLN A 240 -1.95 42.73 9.23
C GLN A 240 -2.56 43.36 10.48
N LEU A 241 -3.61 44.16 10.34
CA LEU A 241 -4.38 44.68 11.46
C LEU A 241 -5.03 43.53 12.22
N VAL A 242 -4.76 43.45 13.53
CA VAL A 242 -5.33 42.42 14.42
C VAL A 242 -6.23 43.00 15.49
N GLU A 243 -6.06 44.28 15.83
CA GLU A 243 -6.83 44.98 16.84
C GLU A 243 -7.01 46.46 16.46
N TYR A 244 -8.17 47.02 16.78
CA TYR A 244 -8.44 48.44 16.68
C TYR A 244 -9.25 48.90 17.91
N ARG A 245 -8.76 49.92 18.62
CA ARG A 245 -9.39 50.46 19.85
C ARG A 245 -9.67 49.35 20.89
N GLY A 246 -8.71 48.45 21.13
CA GLY A 246 -8.80 47.42 22.15
C GLY A 246 -9.59 46.15 21.78
N SER A 247 -10.10 46.05 20.55
CA SER A 247 -10.91 44.90 20.12
C SER A 247 -10.62 44.44 18.69
N LYS A 248 -11.01 43.22 18.36
CA LYS A 248 -10.84 42.69 17.00
C LYS A 248 -11.72 43.49 16.03
N PRO A 249 -11.14 44.09 14.96
CA PRO A 249 -11.89 44.96 14.06
C PRO A 249 -12.88 44.17 13.20
N GLU A 250 -14.09 44.70 13.06
CA GLU A 250 -15.07 44.23 12.08
C GLU A 250 -14.98 45.06 10.80
N LEU A 251 -14.26 44.56 9.80
CA LEU A 251 -14.03 45.25 8.54
C LEU A 251 -15.01 44.75 7.48
N LYS A 252 -16.26 45.24 7.50
CA LYS A 252 -17.34 44.73 6.63
C LYS A 252 -17.36 45.34 5.23
N ASN A 253 -16.72 46.49 5.04
CA ASN A 253 -16.75 47.23 3.78
C ASN A 253 -15.56 48.20 3.65
N GLU A 254 -15.37 48.76 2.47
CA GLU A 254 -14.32 49.75 2.18
C GLU A 254 -14.34 50.94 3.14
N GLN A 255 -15.53 51.46 3.48
CA GLN A 255 -15.69 52.65 4.34
C GLN A 255 -15.10 52.40 5.74
N SER A 256 -15.32 51.21 6.31
CA SER A 256 -14.77 50.84 7.62
C SER A 256 -13.24 50.82 7.62
N VAL A 257 -12.62 50.38 6.53
CA VAL A 257 -11.16 50.34 6.38
C VAL A 257 -10.59 51.74 6.16
N THR A 258 -11.19 52.52 5.25
CA THR A 258 -10.75 53.88 4.91
C THR A 258 -10.85 54.82 6.11
N ALA A 259 -11.84 54.63 6.99
CA ALA A 259 -11.93 55.35 8.26
C ALA A 259 -10.70 55.09 9.15
N ILE A 260 -10.33 53.82 9.33
CA ILE A 260 -9.14 53.45 10.12
C ILE A 260 -7.87 54.02 9.47
N ILE A 261 -7.71 53.89 8.15
CA ILE A 261 -6.55 54.43 7.42
C ILE A 261 -6.41 55.94 7.69
N SER A 262 -7.51 56.69 7.58
CA SER A 262 -7.52 58.14 7.77
C SER A 262 -7.12 58.54 9.19
N GLU A 263 -7.54 57.78 10.20
CA GLU A 263 -7.18 58.03 11.61
C GLU A 263 -5.69 57.75 11.90
N ILE A 264 -5.08 56.79 11.21
CA ILE A 264 -3.70 56.35 11.50
C ILE A 264 -2.64 56.94 10.56
N GLN A 265 -3.03 57.63 9.48
CA GLN A 265 -2.15 58.00 8.36
C GLN A 265 -0.89 58.80 8.72
N ASN A 266 -0.89 59.50 9.87
CA ASN A 266 0.25 60.27 10.38
C ASN A 266 0.69 59.84 11.80
N SER A 267 0.28 58.65 12.24
CA SER A 267 0.65 58.15 13.56
C SER A 267 2.07 57.63 13.60
N ASP A 268 2.77 57.86 14.72
CA ASP A 268 4.03 57.17 15.00
C ASP A 268 3.79 55.66 15.10
N CYS A 269 4.72 54.88 14.53
CA CYS A 269 4.68 53.43 14.56
C CYS A 269 5.60 52.90 15.66
N ILE A 270 5.02 52.30 16.69
CA ILE A 270 5.74 51.84 17.89
C ILE A 270 5.65 50.32 17.98
N VAL A 271 6.80 49.66 18.07
CA VAL A 271 6.83 48.23 18.45
C VAL A 271 6.45 48.12 19.91
N THR A 272 5.34 47.43 20.18
CA THR A 272 4.78 47.29 21.52
C THR A 272 5.11 45.95 22.16
N ASP A 273 5.28 44.92 21.34
CA ASP A 273 5.60 43.58 21.81
C ASP A 273 6.38 42.79 20.74
N ILE A 274 7.26 41.91 21.21
CA ILE A 274 7.99 40.93 20.39
C ILE A 274 7.91 39.59 21.12
N LYS A 275 7.14 38.66 20.56
CA LYS A 275 6.99 37.31 21.10
C LYS A 275 7.76 36.31 20.27
N GLU A 276 8.64 35.56 20.91
CA GLU A 276 9.28 34.38 20.33
C GLU A 276 8.61 33.12 20.85
N SER A 277 8.28 32.20 19.95
CA SER A 277 7.74 30.89 20.31
C SER A 277 8.43 29.81 19.49
N GLU A 278 8.61 28.64 20.08
CA GLU A 278 9.13 27.46 19.39
C GLU A 278 8.01 26.44 19.20
N LYS A 279 7.82 25.99 17.96
CA LYS A 279 6.88 24.95 17.58
C LYS A 279 7.63 23.69 17.20
N THR A 280 7.31 22.60 17.89
CA THR A 280 7.81 21.26 17.52
C THR A 280 6.87 20.62 16.51
N VAL A 281 7.44 20.05 15.45
CA VAL A 281 6.72 19.26 14.44
C VAL A 281 7.17 17.81 14.56
N ARG A 282 6.21 16.91 14.82
CA ARG A 282 6.48 15.48 14.94
C ARG A 282 6.43 14.79 13.58
N PRO A 283 7.29 13.78 13.34
CA PRO A 283 7.18 12.96 12.14
C PRO A 283 5.87 12.17 12.15
N LYS A 284 5.31 11.95 10.95
CA LYS A 284 4.07 11.18 10.79
C LYS A 284 4.38 9.67 10.77
N PRO A 285 3.45 8.82 11.22
CA PRO A 285 3.61 7.37 11.17
C PRO A 285 3.84 6.84 9.74
N PRO A 286 4.36 5.61 9.60
CA PRO A 286 4.31 4.86 8.35
C PRO A 286 2.93 4.87 7.72
N PHE A 287 2.86 4.71 6.39
CA PHE A 287 1.60 4.88 5.69
C PHE A 287 0.63 3.72 5.97
N THR A 288 -0.64 4.07 6.21
CA THR A 288 -1.77 3.17 5.92
C THR A 288 -2.20 3.35 4.46
N THR A 289 -3.09 2.50 3.95
CA THR A 289 -3.64 2.65 2.59
C THR A 289 -4.30 4.01 2.38
N SER A 290 -5.11 4.48 3.34
CA SER A 290 -5.83 5.74 3.22
C SER A 290 -4.88 6.94 3.22
N LYS A 291 -3.85 6.92 4.06
CA LYS A 291 -2.85 8.00 4.13
C LYS A 291 -1.91 7.99 2.94
N LEU A 292 -1.56 6.83 2.38
CA LEU A 292 -0.83 6.74 1.13
C LEU A 292 -1.63 7.38 -0.01
N GLN A 293 -2.90 7.00 -0.18
CA GLN A 293 -3.75 7.56 -1.24
C GLN A 293 -3.92 9.09 -1.13
N GLN A 294 -4.15 9.61 0.08
CA GLN A 294 -4.23 11.06 0.33
C GLN A 294 -2.90 11.76 -0.03
N ALA A 295 -1.77 11.21 0.41
CA ALA A 295 -0.46 11.79 0.11
C ALA A 295 -0.15 11.75 -1.40
N SER A 296 -0.46 10.64 -2.09
CA SER A 296 -0.28 10.51 -3.53
C SER A 296 -1.16 11.47 -4.33
N ALA A 297 -2.41 11.71 -3.91
CA ALA A 297 -3.27 12.70 -4.54
C ALA A 297 -2.68 14.11 -4.38
N ASN A 298 -2.35 14.49 -3.13
CA ASN A 298 -1.90 15.85 -2.80
C ASN A 298 -0.48 16.19 -3.30
N ARG A 299 0.41 15.19 -3.39
CA ARG A 299 1.82 15.41 -3.77
C ARG A 299 2.15 14.97 -5.18
N LEU A 300 1.49 13.92 -5.67
CA LEU A 300 1.84 13.31 -6.95
C LEU A 300 0.79 13.54 -8.05
N GLY A 301 -0.42 13.98 -7.69
CA GLY A 301 -1.56 14.10 -8.60
C GLY A 301 -2.12 12.74 -9.02
N TYR A 302 -1.91 11.69 -8.22
CA TYR A 302 -2.40 10.34 -8.56
C TYR A 302 -3.81 10.10 -8.03
N THR A 303 -4.66 9.54 -8.89
CA THR A 303 -5.95 8.99 -8.45
C THR A 303 -5.72 7.76 -7.57
N SER A 304 -6.67 7.44 -6.69
CA SER A 304 -6.59 6.25 -5.83
C SER A 304 -6.34 4.96 -6.62
N ARG A 305 -6.96 4.82 -7.81
CA ARG A 305 -6.73 3.67 -8.70
C ARG A 305 -5.28 3.58 -9.16
N LYS A 306 -4.70 4.70 -9.62
CA LYS A 306 -3.31 4.76 -10.09
C LYS A 306 -2.34 4.45 -8.94
N THR A 307 -2.55 5.03 -7.76
CA THR A 307 -1.75 4.76 -6.56
C THR A 307 -1.75 3.28 -6.21
N MET A 308 -2.92 2.64 -6.14
CA MET A 308 -3.01 1.22 -5.79
C MET A 308 -2.42 0.29 -6.86
N GLN A 309 -2.56 0.64 -8.15
CA GLN A 309 -1.95 -0.12 -9.24
C GLN A 309 -0.42 -0.11 -9.14
N ILE A 310 0.19 1.04 -8.90
CA ILE A 310 1.64 1.17 -8.78
C ILE A 310 2.12 0.49 -7.49
N ALA A 311 1.41 0.68 -6.37
CA ALA A 311 1.75 0.02 -5.11
C ALA A 311 1.71 -1.52 -5.24
N GLN A 312 0.72 -2.08 -5.94
CA GLN A 312 0.67 -3.52 -6.25
C GLN A 312 1.92 -3.97 -7.01
N GLN A 313 2.38 -3.22 -8.01
CA GLN A 313 3.59 -3.56 -8.75
C GLN A 313 4.83 -3.53 -7.86
N LEU A 314 4.95 -2.52 -7.00
CA LEU A 314 6.06 -2.41 -6.04
C LEU A 314 6.05 -3.58 -5.03
N TYR A 315 4.88 -4.00 -4.56
CA TYR A 315 4.73 -5.14 -3.65
C TYR A 315 5.04 -6.49 -4.34
N GLU A 316 4.42 -6.78 -5.49
CA GLU A 316 4.60 -8.04 -6.23
C GLU A 316 6.00 -8.19 -6.84
N GLY A 317 6.65 -7.05 -7.09
CA GLY A 317 8.04 -6.93 -7.41
C GLY A 317 8.33 -6.20 -8.71
N VAL A 318 9.54 -5.65 -8.77
CA VAL A 318 10.12 -5.00 -9.95
C VAL A 318 11.45 -5.66 -10.29
N GLN A 319 11.90 -5.51 -11.53
CA GLN A 319 13.20 -6.05 -11.95
C GLN A 319 14.30 -5.09 -11.50
N ILE A 320 15.18 -5.53 -10.60
CA ILE A 320 16.35 -4.79 -10.12
C ILE A 320 17.59 -5.62 -10.48
N GLY A 321 18.33 -5.13 -11.48
CA GLY A 321 19.43 -5.89 -12.08
C GLY A 321 18.95 -7.25 -12.61
N SER A 322 19.57 -8.33 -12.17
CA SER A 322 19.20 -9.71 -12.54
C SER A 322 18.11 -10.32 -11.66
N THR A 323 17.65 -9.62 -10.62
CA THR A 323 16.71 -10.16 -9.63
C THR A 323 15.37 -9.43 -9.64
N ARG A 324 14.31 -10.12 -9.24
CA ARG A 324 12.98 -9.53 -9.05
C ARG A 324 12.74 -9.34 -7.57
N VAL A 325 12.41 -8.11 -7.15
CA VAL A 325 12.35 -7.73 -5.73
C VAL A 325 11.03 -7.02 -5.44
N GLY A 326 10.30 -7.50 -4.43
CA GLY A 326 9.20 -6.78 -3.79
C GLY A 326 9.77 -5.62 -2.98
N LEU A 327 9.52 -4.38 -3.40
CA LEU A 327 10.11 -3.17 -2.83
C LEU A 327 9.35 -2.62 -1.62
N ILE A 328 8.07 -2.96 -1.46
CA ILE A 328 7.25 -2.49 -0.34
C ILE A 328 6.48 -3.63 0.32
N THR A 329 6.07 -3.42 1.57
CA THR A 329 5.09 -4.26 2.26
C THR A 329 3.70 -4.15 1.63
N TYR A 330 2.79 -5.03 2.05
CA TYR A 330 1.44 -5.11 1.51
C TYR A 330 0.68 -3.79 1.67
N MET A 331 0.20 -3.25 0.55
CA MET A 331 -0.35 -1.90 0.45
C MET A 331 -1.82 -1.76 0.88
N ARG A 332 -2.50 -2.86 1.26
CA ARG A 332 -3.86 -2.84 1.81
C ARG A 332 -3.80 -3.13 3.30
N THR A 333 -3.62 -2.07 4.08
CA THR A 333 -3.39 -2.09 5.52
C THR A 333 -4.00 -0.86 6.16
N ASP A 334 -4.63 -1.07 7.32
CA ASP A 334 -5.06 -0.02 8.24
C ASP A 334 -4.07 0.17 9.41
N SER A 335 -2.98 -0.60 9.43
CA SER A 335 -1.96 -0.58 10.47
C SER A 335 -0.85 0.43 10.20
N VAL A 336 -0.30 0.99 11.28
CA VAL A 336 0.96 1.75 11.29
C VAL A 336 2.10 0.99 11.98
N ARG A 337 1.82 -0.22 12.49
CA ARG A 337 2.78 -1.07 13.19
C ARG A 337 3.86 -1.53 12.24
N ILE A 338 5.09 -1.62 12.73
CA ILE A 338 6.24 -2.10 11.99
C ILE A 338 6.88 -3.24 12.79
N SER A 339 7.38 -4.28 12.12
CA SER A 339 8.13 -5.35 12.80
C SER A 339 9.43 -4.83 13.42
N GLN A 340 9.84 -5.45 14.53
CA GLN A 340 11.07 -5.05 15.22
C GLN A 340 12.29 -5.11 14.30
N THR A 341 12.40 -6.14 13.45
CA THR A 341 13.47 -6.25 12.45
C THR A 341 13.56 -5.02 11.55
N ALA A 342 12.44 -4.54 11.03
CA ALA A 342 12.41 -3.36 10.16
C ALA A 342 12.68 -2.05 10.92
N ILE A 343 12.29 -1.97 12.21
CA ILE A 343 12.67 -0.86 13.09
C ILE A 343 14.18 -0.84 13.34
N ASP A 344 14.78 -1.98 13.63
CA ASP A 344 16.23 -2.09 13.87
C ASP A 344 17.02 -1.72 12.60
N GLU A 345 16.57 -2.19 11.43
CA GLU A 345 17.17 -1.86 10.14
C GLU A 345 17.11 -0.35 9.83
N VAL A 346 15.94 0.28 9.95
CA VAL A 346 15.81 1.71 9.63
C VAL A 346 16.58 2.58 10.63
N ARG A 347 16.58 2.23 11.92
CA ARG A 347 17.36 2.95 12.94
C ARG A 347 18.86 2.78 12.71
N GLY A 348 19.31 1.58 12.35
CA GLY A 348 20.70 1.33 11.95
C GLY A 348 21.11 2.13 10.71
N TRP A 349 20.22 2.28 9.74
CA TRP A 349 20.44 3.12 8.56
C TRP A 349 20.52 4.60 8.91
N ILE A 350 19.59 5.11 9.74
CA ILE A 350 19.60 6.50 10.23
C ILE A 350 20.88 6.76 11.03
N GLY A 351 21.29 5.87 11.93
CA GLY A 351 22.52 6.04 12.71
C GLY A 351 23.79 6.15 11.87
N LYS A 352 23.82 5.56 10.67
CA LYS A 352 24.95 5.67 9.73
C LYS A 352 24.91 6.94 8.89
N HIS A 353 23.72 7.39 8.48
CA HIS A 353 23.58 8.47 7.49
C HIS A 353 23.17 9.82 8.09
N PHE A 354 22.46 9.80 9.22
CA PHE A 354 21.93 10.95 9.96
C PHE A 354 22.03 10.72 11.48
N PRO A 355 23.24 10.52 12.03
CA PRO A 355 23.43 10.18 13.45
C PRO A 355 22.81 11.20 14.41
N ASP A 356 22.89 12.50 14.09
CA ASP A 356 22.34 13.60 14.90
C ASP A 356 20.79 13.63 14.91
N ASP A 357 20.16 12.96 13.94
CA ASP A 357 18.70 12.90 13.81
C ASP A 357 18.13 11.57 14.30
N LEU A 358 18.93 10.67 14.88
CA LEU A 358 18.46 9.42 15.48
C LEU A 358 18.00 9.66 16.93
N PRO A 359 16.71 9.45 17.26
CA PRO A 359 16.27 9.48 18.65
C PRO A 359 16.84 8.29 19.44
N PRO A 360 17.13 8.44 20.74
CA PRO A 360 17.74 7.39 21.56
C PRO A 360 16.86 6.13 21.62
N GLU A 361 15.54 6.31 21.66
CA GLU A 361 14.55 5.22 21.67
C GLU A 361 13.77 5.16 20.35
N GLN A 362 13.14 4.01 20.08
CA GLN A 362 12.23 3.88 18.95
C GLN A 362 11.00 4.77 19.12
N ILE A 363 10.49 5.32 18.02
CA ILE A 363 9.24 6.10 18.05
C ILE A 363 8.08 5.12 17.82
N GLU A 364 7.20 5.02 18.82
CA GLU A 364 6.03 4.15 18.74
C GLU A 364 4.80 4.90 18.21
N TYR A 365 4.06 4.23 17.34
CA TYR A 365 2.81 4.73 16.77
C TYR A 365 1.68 3.76 17.09
N SER A 366 0.60 4.27 17.69
CA SER A 366 -0.60 3.50 17.98
C SER A 366 -1.64 3.62 16.86
N VAL A 367 -2.34 2.52 16.61
CA VAL A 367 -3.55 2.48 15.78
C VAL A 367 -4.76 2.87 16.62
N GLY A 368 -5.77 3.48 15.99
CA GLY A 368 -7.05 3.77 16.64
C GLY A 368 -7.83 2.49 16.98
N LYS A 369 -8.73 2.56 17.97
CA LYS A 369 -9.50 1.42 18.53
C LYS A 369 -10.32 0.57 17.53
N GLY A 370 -10.48 1.01 16.28
CA GLY A 370 -11.27 0.32 15.25
C GLY A 370 -10.45 -0.34 14.12
N ALA A 371 -9.12 -0.36 14.22
CA ALA A 371 -8.27 -1.03 13.24
C ALA A 371 -8.31 -2.56 13.42
N GLN A 372 -8.26 -3.30 12.32
CA GLN A 372 -8.09 -4.76 12.35
C GLN A 372 -6.65 -5.14 12.74
N ASP A 373 -5.68 -4.25 12.48
CA ASP A 373 -4.27 -4.31 12.88
C ASP A 373 -3.56 -5.65 12.61
N ALA A 374 -4.01 -6.38 11.59
CA ALA A 374 -3.46 -7.68 11.21
C ALA A 374 -2.20 -7.58 10.33
N HIS A 375 -1.82 -6.37 9.92
CA HIS A 375 -0.75 -6.09 8.96
C HIS A 375 0.31 -5.16 9.55
N GLU A 376 1.31 -4.82 8.73
CA GLU A 376 2.25 -3.74 9.01
C GLU A 376 1.86 -2.48 8.22
N GLY A 377 2.45 -1.34 8.59
CA GLY A 377 2.43 -0.13 7.79
C GLY A 377 3.13 -0.33 6.43
N ILE A 378 2.74 0.48 5.45
CA ILE A 378 3.35 0.49 4.12
C ILE A 378 4.73 1.12 4.23
N ARG A 379 5.77 0.31 4.03
CA ARG A 379 7.18 0.67 4.13
C ARG A 379 8.00 -0.04 3.05
N PRO A 380 9.25 0.39 2.78
CA PRO A 380 10.21 -0.41 2.05
C PRO A 380 10.45 -1.77 2.70
N THR A 381 10.67 -2.80 1.89
CA THR A 381 11.12 -4.12 2.38
C THR A 381 12.56 -4.09 2.86
N TYR A 382 13.40 -3.27 2.21
CA TYR A 382 14.79 -3.00 2.62
C TYR A 382 15.04 -1.50 2.55
N VAL A 383 15.53 -0.92 3.65
CA VAL A 383 15.80 0.53 3.73
C VAL A 383 16.95 0.97 2.81
N GLU A 384 17.92 0.08 2.56
CA GLU A 384 19.09 0.32 1.70
C GLU A 384 18.72 0.53 0.21
N TYR A 385 17.53 0.09 -0.22
CA TYR A 385 16.98 0.47 -1.51
C TYR A 385 16.46 1.90 -1.45
N THR A 386 17.38 2.86 -1.33
CA THR A 386 17.03 4.28 -1.38
C THR A 386 16.41 4.62 -2.74
N PRO A 387 15.57 5.65 -2.84
CA PRO A 387 15.02 6.09 -4.12
C PRO A 387 16.10 6.34 -5.18
N ASP A 388 17.25 6.88 -4.76
CA ASP A 388 18.40 7.11 -5.64
C ASP A 388 19.05 5.80 -6.13
N ALA A 389 19.09 4.76 -5.29
CA ALA A 389 19.65 3.45 -5.64
C ALA A 389 18.76 2.66 -6.62
N VAL A 390 17.45 2.88 -6.60
CA VAL A 390 16.50 2.13 -7.45
C VAL A 390 15.97 2.91 -8.65
N LYS A 391 16.34 4.19 -8.82
CA LYS A 391 15.77 5.10 -9.82
C LYS A 391 15.88 4.57 -11.27
N ASP A 392 16.96 3.88 -11.61
CA ASP A 392 17.20 3.40 -12.98
C ASP A 392 16.40 2.13 -13.31
N TYR A 393 15.80 1.51 -12.29
CA TYR A 393 14.98 0.30 -12.43
C TYR A 393 13.46 0.58 -12.38
N LEU A 394 13.08 1.80 -11.98
CA LEU A 394 11.70 2.19 -11.78
C LEU A 394 11.23 3.15 -12.88
N SER A 395 10.00 2.96 -13.35
CA SER A 395 9.33 4.01 -14.11
C SER A 395 9.20 5.27 -13.26
N ARG A 396 9.07 6.44 -13.91
CA ARG A 396 8.87 7.73 -13.22
C ARG A 396 7.77 7.68 -12.16
N ASP A 397 6.66 7.01 -12.47
CA ASP A 397 5.52 6.94 -11.54
C ASP A 397 5.76 5.98 -10.37
N GLN A 398 6.44 4.85 -10.61
CA GLN A 398 6.87 3.94 -9.56
C GLN A 398 7.88 4.62 -8.63
N LEU A 399 8.88 5.29 -9.18
CA LEU A 399 9.91 5.99 -8.42
C LEU A 399 9.27 7.04 -7.50
N ARG A 400 8.38 7.89 -8.02
CA ARG A 400 7.71 8.93 -7.21
C ARG A 400 6.87 8.35 -6.07
N LEU A 401 6.12 7.27 -6.33
CA LEU A 401 5.34 6.62 -5.27
C LEU A 401 6.25 5.96 -4.23
N TYR A 402 7.29 5.27 -4.69
CA TYR A 402 8.27 4.63 -3.83
C TYR A 402 9.02 5.64 -2.97
N SER A 403 9.44 6.78 -3.54
CA SER A 403 10.09 7.88 -2.80
C SER A 403 9.24 8.34 -1.63
N ILE A 404 7.95 8.61 -1.81
CA ILE A 404 7.13 9.07 -0.68
C ILE A 404 6.95 7.98 0.38
N ILE A 405 6.89 6.70 0.00
CA ILE A 405 6.80 5.58 0.95
C ILE A 405 8.09 5.47 1.76
N TRP A 406 9.24 5.52 1.08
CA TRP A 406 10.56 5.47 1.71
C TRP A 406 10.78 6.66 2.65
N GLU A 407 10.53 7.89 2.16
CA GLU A 407 10.66 9.12 2.93
C GLU A 407 9.75 9.10 4.18
N ARG A 408 8.49 8.65 4.04
CA ARG A 408 7.57 8.53 5.18
C ARG A 408 8.11 7.54 6.23
N PHE A 409 8.57 6.38 5.79
CA PHE A 409 9.04 5.34 6.70
C PHE A 409 10.30 5.77 7.46
N VAL A 410 11.33 6.24 6.75
CA VAL A 410 12.59 6.69 7.38
C VAL A 410 12.34 7.87 8.31
N SER A 411 11.60 8.89 7.84
CA SER A 411 11.29 10.06 8.67
C SER A 411 10.53 9.71 9.96
N SER A 412 9.76 8.62 9.96
CA SER A 412 8.97 8.20 11.13
C SER A 412 9.82 7.78 12.34
N GLN A 413 11.10 7.50 12.15
CA GLN A 413 12.04 7.12 13.22
C GLN A 413 13.14 8.17 13.43
N MET A 414 12.95 9.41 12.96
CA MET A 414 13.90 10.52 13.12
C MET A 414 13.42 11.56 14.13
N ASN A 415 14.34 12.38 14.62
CA ASN A 415 14.06 13.47 15.56
C ASN A 415 13.02 14.47 15.03
N ASN A 416 12.27 15.07 15.94
CA ASN A 416 11.30 16.11 15.62
C ASN A 416 11.97 17.33 14.96
N ALA A 417 11.28 17.97 14.04
CA ALA A 417 11.68 19.28 13.54
C ALA A 417 11.25 20.39 14.52
N ARG A 418 11.96 21.51 14.54
CA ARG A 418 11.61 22.69 15.34
C ARG A 418 11.62 23.94 14.48
N SER A 419 10.61 24.77 14.66
CA SER A 419 10.48 26.08 14.02
C SER A 419 10.38 27.16 15.09
N LYS A 420 11.12 28.26 14.93
CA LYS A 420 11.01 29.44 15.76
C LYS A 420 10.14 30.47 15.03
N THR A 421 9.06 30.89 15.68
CA THR A 421 8.16 31.92 15.19
C THR A 421 8.38 33.18 16.02
N THR A 422 8.72 34.29 15.34
CA THR A 422 8.78 35.63 15.93
C THR A 422 7.54 36.39 15.49
N SER A 423 6.77 36.89 16.45
CA SER A 423 5.60 37.73 16.24
C SER A 423 5.89 39.13 16.76
N VAL A 424 5.63 40.15 15.95
CA VAL A 424 5.89 41.55 16.29
C VAL A 424 4.59 42.33 16.20
N ASP A 425 4.25 43.00 17.29
CA ASP A 425 3.08 43.87 17.40
C ASP A 425 3.49 45.33 17.30
N ILE A 426 2.92 46.02 16.33
CA ILE A 426 3.24 47.40 15.98
C ILE A 426 1.98 48.24 16.12
N ARG A 427 2.01 49.22 17.01
CA ARG A 427 0.92 50.17 17.21
C ARG A 427 1.12 51.39 16.33
N ALA A 428 0.07 51.81 15.65
CA ALA A 428 -0.04 53.09 14.94
C ALA A 428 -1.36 53.75 15.34
N GLY A 429 -1.30 54.76 16.21
CA GLY A 429 -2.50 55.30 16.87
C GLY A 429 -3.19 54.23 17.71
N GLU A 430 -4.50 54.04 17.50
CA GLU A 430 -5.32 53.01 18.15
C GLU A 430 -5.33 51.66 17.41
N ALA A 431 -4.58 51.54 16.31
CA ALA A 431 -4.48 50.31 15.52
C ALA A 431 -3.27 49.47 15.93
N LEU A 432 -3.47 48.16 16.07
CA LEU A 432 -2.40 47.19 16.30
C LEU A 432 -2.24 46.28 15.08
N PHE A 433 -1.06 46.34 14.48
CA PHE A 433 -0.65 45.49 13.37
C PHE A 433 0.27 44.38 13.87
N ARG A 434 0.08 43.17 13.35
CA ARG A 434 0.92 42.00 13.66
C ARG A 434 1.54 41.42 12.41
N VAL A 435 2.83 41.18 12.48
CA VAL A 435 3.57 40.35 11.52
C VAL A 435 4.13 39.15 12.27
N SER A 436 4.13 37.99 11.63
CA SER A 436 4.77 36.79 12.17
C SER A 436 5.63 36.14 11.10
N ALA A 437 6.86 35.81 11.45
CA ALA A 437 7.79 35.09 10.60
C ALA A 437 8.25 33.84 11.32
N SER A 438 8.29 32.72 10.60
CA SER A 438 8.66 31.41 11.11
C SER A 438 9.87 30.87 10.36
N LYS A 439 10.92 30.54 11.11
CA LYS A 439 12.13 29.94 10.56
C LYS A 439 12.37 28.57 11.18
N LEU A 440 12.63 27.58 10.33
CA LEU A 440 13.05 26.26 10.77
C LEU A 440 14.39 26.38 11.54
N SER A 441 14.36 26.13 12.84
CA SER A 441 15.54 26.19 13.72
C SER A 441 16.29 24.86 13.73
N TYR A 442 15.58 23.74 13.54
CA TYR A 442 16.16 22.41 13.42
C TYR A 442 15.33 21.55 12.47
N LYS A 443 15.98 20.92 11.49
CA LYS A 443 15.31 20.16 10.42
C LYS A 443 14.75 18.82 10.92
N GLY A 444 15.48 18.11 11.79
CA GLY A 444 15.12 16.76 12.21
C GLY A 444 14.76 15.87 11.01
N PHE A 445 13.60 15.20 11.09
CA PHE A 445 13.10 14.32 10.04
C PHE A 445 12.95 14.99 8.64
N TYR A 446 12.91 16.32 8.52
CA TYR A 446 12.89 16.97 7.20
C TYR A 446 14.18 16.76 6.40
N ASN A 447 15.29 16.31 7.02
CA ASN A 447 16.54 16.01 6.31
C ASN A 447 16.39 14.90 5.25
N VAL A 448 15.41 14.00 5.40
CA VAL A 448 15.14 12.93 4.42
C VAL A 448 13.93 13.22 3.53
N ILE A 449 13.14 14.26 3.82
CA ILE A 449 11.94 14.62 3.06
C ILE A 449 12.33 15.43 1.82
N LYS A 450 12.00 14.93 0.64
CA LYS A 450 12.25 15.62 -0.65
C LYS A 450 10.98 15.70 -1.49
N THR A 451 10.36 14.55 -1.76
CA THR A 451 9.16 14.44 -2.57
C THR A 451 7.90 14.71 -1.74
N LEU A 452 7.95 14.44 -0.44
CA LEU A 452 6.83 14.63 0.48
C LEU A 452 6.63 16.07 0.96
N SER A 453 7.61 16.95 0.79
CA SER A 453 7.55 18.34 1.26
C SER A 453 6.43 19.11 0.57
N SER A 454 5.70 19.95 1.32
CA SER A 454 4.95 21.08 0.74
C SER A 454 5.87 22.25 0.44
N LYS A 455 5.38 23.22 -0.35
CA LYS A 455 6.06 24.52 -0.50
C LYS A 455 6.30 25.19 0.86
N ASP A 456 5.35 25.06 1.79
CA ASP A 456 5.44 25.68 3.13
C ASP A 456 6.46 25.00 4.05
N ASP A 457 6.73 23.70 3.83
CA ASP A 457 7.71 22.94 4.63
C ASP A 457 9.17 23.34 4.32
N VAL A 458 9.44 23.92 3.15
CA VAL A 458 10.81 24.18 2.66
C VAL A 458 11.24 25.63 2.90
N THR A 459 10.33 26.58 2.82
CA THR A 459 10.70 28.01 2.84
C THR A 459 10.68 28.62 4.23
N GLY A 460 9.90 28.10 5.19
CA GLY A 460 9.56 28.86 6.39
C GLY A 460 8.72 30.09 5.98
N SER A 461 7.51 30.20 6.51
CA SER A 461 6.62 31.33 6.19
C SER A 461 7.11 32.61 6.82
#